data_AF-A0A0Q9TGR5-F1
#
_entry.id   AF-A0A0Q9TGR5-F1
#
_cell.length_a   1.000
_cell.length_b   1.000
_cell.length_c   1.000
_cell.angle_alpha   90.00
_cell.angle_beta   90.00
_cell.angle_gamma   90.00
#
_symmetry.space_group_name_H-M   'P 1'
#
loop_
_entity.id
_entity.type
_entity.pdbx_description
1 polymer ?
#
loop_
_entity_poly.entity_id
_entity_poly.type
_entity_poly.pdbx_seq_one_letter_code
_entity_poly.pdbx_strand_id
1 'polypeptide(L)'
;MTLLETAAAELQAASDLAADRAQGNPLDPWSAMAGTIRLIASGLDSMPPTANVPVKDLHAHLTSACEALDRLTAEESPSDLAFWRAHVLDLAENARDLDARPHRTDKARH
;
A
#
# COMPACT_ATOMS: atom_id res chain seq x y z
N MET A 1 15.13 -8.83 8.87
CA MET A 1 13.78 -8.55 8.36
C MET A 1 13.33 -9.76 7.57
N THR A 2 12.24 -10.41 7.97
CA THR A 2 11.61 -11.50 7.21
C THR A 2 10.98 -10.94 5.92
N LEU A 3 10.59 -11.81 5.00
CA LEU A 3 9.86 -11.38 3.80
C LEU A 3 8.48 -10.80 4.14
N LEU A 4 7.81 -11.29 5.18
CA LEU A 4 6.55 -10.72 5.69
C LEU A 4 6.77 -9.32 6.28
N GLU A 5 7.78 -9.16 7.14
CA GLU A 5 8.13 -7.85 7.71
C GLU A 5 8.52 -6.86 6.59
N THR A 6 9.20 -7.35 5.54
CA THR A 6 9.54 -6.54 4.36
C THR A 6 8.28 -6.09 3.62
N ALA A 7 7.36 -7.02 3.31
CA ALA A 7 6.11 -6.69 2.65
C ALA A 7 5.29 -5.67 3.47
N ALA A 8 5.17 -5.88 4.79
CA ALA A 8 4.45 -4.98 5.67
C ALA A 8 5.08 -3.58 5.74
N ALA A 9 6.41 -3.48 5.79
CA ALA A 9 7.13 -2.20 5.78
C ALA A 9 6.96 -1.45 4.46
N GLU A 10 7.02 -2.15 3.33
CA GLU A 10 6.77 -1.58 2.00
C GLU A 10 5.35 -1.04 1.88
N LEU A 11 4.36 -1.78 2.39
CA LEU A 11 2.97 -1.32 2.45
C LEU A 11 2.82 -0.12 3.39
N GLN A 12 3.48 -0.08 4.54
CA GLN A 12 3.40 1.06 5.43
C GLN A 12 3.90 2.35 4.74
N ALA A 13 5.03 2.27 4.03
CA ALA A 13 5.54 3.39 3.25
C ALA A 13 4.58 3.81 2.12
N ALA A 14 3.94 2.85 1.43
CA ALA A 14 2.90 3.16 0.44
C ALA A 14 1.67 3.84 1.07
N SER A 15 1.25 3.42 2.27
CA SER A 15 0.17 4.03 3.05
C SER A 15 0.51 5.49 3.35
N ASP A 16 1.73 5.78 3.79
CA ASP A 16 2.16 7.13 4.14
C ASP A 16 2.17 8.04 2.90
N LEU A 17 2.67 7.55 1.77
CA LEU A 17 2.61 8.27 0.49
C LEU A 17 1.19 8.50 -0.03
N ALA A 18 0.26 7.57 0.21
CA ALA A 18 -1.15 7.75 -0.11
C ALA A 18 -1.80 8.80 0.81
N ALA A 19 -1.47 8.79 2.11
CA ALA A 19 -1.96 9.79 3.06
C ALA A 19 -1.45 11.20 2.71
N ASP A 20 -0.18 11.31 2.31
CA ASP A 20 0.41 12.57 1.86
C ASP A 20 -0.28 13.12 0.60
N ARG A 21 -0.60 12.24 -0.37
CA ARG A 21 -1.39 12.62 -1.56
C ARG A 21 -2.77 13.15 -1.21
N ALA A 22 -3.41 12.58 -0.19
CA ALA A 22 -4.71 13.02 0.29
C ALA A 22 -4.66 14.39 0.99
N GLN A 23 -3.48 14.88 1.37
CA GLN A 23 -3.26 16.18 2.02
C GLN A 23 -4.16 16.41 3.24
N GLY A 24 -4.46 15.33 3.98
CA GLY A 24 -5.34 15.37 5.16
C GLY A 24 -6.84 15.47 4.86
N ASN A 25 -7.28 15.43 3.60
CA ASN A 25 -8.69 15.38 3.25
C ASN A 25 -9.25 13.95 3.44
N PRO A 26 -10.11 13.69 4.44
CA PRO A 26 -10.61 12.35 4.73
C PRO A 26 -11.58 11.82 3.66
N LEU A 27 -12.11 12.70 2.80
CA LEU A 27 -13.02 12.33 1.71
C LEU A 27 -12.28 12.12 0.38
N ASP A 28 -10.97 12.38 0.33
CA ASP A 28 -10.17 12.09 -0.84
C ASP A 28 -10.03 10.56 -1.02
N PRO A 29 -10.19 10.02 -2.23
CA PRO A 29 -9.96 8.59 -2.48
C PRO A 29 -8.59 8.08 -2.00
N TRP A 30 -7.56 8.94 -2.00
CA TRP A 30 -6.24 8.59 -1.47
C TRP A 30 -6.25 8.35 0.05
N SER A 31 -7.15 8.98 0.81
CA SER A 31 -7.32 8.68 2.24
C SER A 31 -7.86 7.27 2.47
N ALA A 32 -8.84 6.84 1.66
CA ALA A 32 -9.38 5.49 1.73
C ALA A 32 -8.34 4.44 1.31
N MET A 33 -7.54 4.75 0.28
CA MET A 33 -6.39 3.95 -0.15
C MET A 33 -5.38 3.77 1.00
N ALA A 34 -4.95 4.86 1.63
CA ALA A 34 -4.01 4.83 2.74
C ALA A 34 -4.49 3.95 3.90
N GLY A 35 -5.76 4.09 4.29
CA GLY A 35 -6.37 3.26 5.32
C GLY A 35 -6.42 1.77 4.97
N THR A 36 -6.75 1.46 3.71
CA THR A 36 -6.82 0.07 3.23
C THR A 36 -5.43 -0.57 3.18
N ILE A 37 -4.42 0.15 2.67
CA ILE A 37 -3.02 -0.31 2.67
C ILE A 37 -2.56 -0.61 4.10
N ARG A 38 -2.84 0.28 5.06
CA ARG A 38 -2.46 0.10 6.46
C ARG A 38 -3.12 -1.10 7.12
N LEU A 39 -4.40 -1.34 6.80
CA LEU A 39 -5.13 -2.51 7.27
C LEU A 39 -4.47 -3.81 6.78
N ILE A 40 -4.09 -3.87 5.50
CA ILE A 40 -3.41 -5.03 4.93
C ILE A 40 -2.01 -5.21 5.53
N ALA A 41 -1.25 -4.11 5.67
CA ALA A 41 0.06 -4.14 6.33
C ALA A 41 -0.04 -4.73 7.75
N SER A 42 -1.06 -4.31 8.51
CA SER A 42 -1.33 -4.81 9.87
C SER A 42 -1.80 -6.28 9.90
N GLY A 43 -2.43 -6.74 8.82
CA GLY A 43 -2.83 -8.14 8.65
C GLY A 43 -1.63 -9.06 8.37
N LEU A 44 -0.62 -8.55 7.65
CA LEU A 44 0.63 -9.27 7.37
C LEU A 44 1.58 -9.27 8.58
N ASP A 45 1.67 -8.14 9.27
CA ASP A 45 2.45 -8.00 10.49
C ASP A 45 1.76 -6.98 11.41
N SER A 46 1.32 -7.44 12.59
CA SER A 46 0.64 -6.58 13.58
C SER A 46 1.55 -5.53 14.23
N MET A 47 2.86 -5.70 14.16
CA MET A 47 3.86 -4.74 14.62
C MET A 47 4.97 -4.63 13.58
N PRO A 48 4.68 -4.05 12.41
CA PRO A 48 5.68 -3.95 11.36
C PRO A 48 6.87 -3.19 11.94
N PRO A 49 8.10 -3.74 11.88
CA PRO A 49 9.27 -3.00 12.32
C PRO A 49 9.31 -1.66 11.59
N THR A 50 9.81 -0.61 12.24
CA THR A 50 10.21 0.63 11.55
C THR A 50 11.40 0.31 10.65
N ALA A 51 11.15 -0.43 9.59
CA ALA A 51 12.16 -0.88 8.68
C ALA A 51 12.48 0.23 7.71
N ASN A 52 13.77 0.49 7.53
CA ASN A 52 14.27 1.40 6.53
C ASN A 52 14.14 0.76 5.14
N VAL A 53 12.92 0.75 4.59
CA VAL A 53 12.73 0.52 3.16
C VAL A 53 13.28 1.72 2.39
N PRO A 54 13.90 1.52 1.22
CA PRO A 54 14.35 2.63 0.39
C PRO A 54 13.19 3.57 0.02
N VAL A 55 13.45 4.88 -0.01
CA VAL A 55 12.48 5.85 -0.50
C VAL A 55 12.24 5.64 -1.99
N LYS A 56 10.98 5.47 -2.38
CA LYS A 56 10.53 5.30 -3.75
C LYS A 56 9.09 5.79 -3.89
N ASP A 57 8.54 5.74 -5.10
CA ASP A 57 7.13 6.07 -5.30
C ASP A 57 6.20 4.95 -4.78
N LEU A 58 4.92 5.29 -4.63
CA LEU A 58 3.89 4.39 -4.12
C LEU A 58 3.78 3.08 -4.93
N HIS A 59 3.89 3.14 -6.26
CA HIS A 59 3.75 1.96 -7.11
C HIS A 59 4.94 1.02 -6.93
N ALA A 60 6.13 1.57 -6.77
CA ALA A 60 7.34 0.81 -6.51
C ALA A 60 7.30 0.15 -5.11
N HIS A 61 6.71 0.81 -4.10
CA HIS A 61 6.44 0.18 -2.79
C HIS A 61 5.45 -0.99 -2.91
N LEU A 62 4.31 -0.80 -3.58
CA LEU A 62 3.33 -1.88 -3.78
C LEU A 62 3.91 -3.06 -4.58
N THR A 63 4.74 -2.77 -5.59
CA THR A 63 5.42 -3.80 -6.39
C THR A 63 6.39 -4.61 -5.53
N SER A 64 7.25 -3.96 -4.74
CA SER A 64 8.18 -4.67 -3.86
C SER A 64 7.49 -5.44 -2.74
N ALA A 65 6.34 -4.97 -2.25
CA ALA A 65 5.52 -5.74 -1.33
C ALA A 65 5.04 -7.05 -1.97
N CYS A 66 4.50 -7.00 -3.20
CA CYS A 66 4.14 -8.20 -3.95
C CYS A 66 5.34 -9.13 -4.20
N GLU A 67 6.49 -8.59 -4.60
CA GLU A 67 7.72 -9.38 -4.82
C GLU A 67 8.19 -10.07 -3.54
N ALA A 68 8.06 -9.42 -2.38
CA ALA A 68 8.39 -10.03 -1.09
C ALA A 68 7.43 -11.17 -0.75
N LEU A 69 6.12 -10.98 -0.98
CA LEU A 69 5.11 -12.03 -0.79
C LEU A 69 5.32 -13.21 -1.75
N ASP A 70 5.68 -12.96 -3.00
CA ASP A 70 5.94 -13.98 -4.04
C ASP A 70 7.17 -14.84 -3.74
N ARG A 71 8.06 -14.38 -2.87
CA ARG A 71 9.29 -15.08 -2.47
C ARG A 71 9.12 -15.95 -1.22
N LEU A 72 7.98 -15.88 -0.54
CA LEU A 72 7.73 -16.69 0.65
C LEU A 72 7.72 -18.17 0.28
N THR A 73 8.41 -18.98 1.07
CA THR A 73 8.29 -20.44 0.96
C THR A 73 6.99 -20.92 1.56
N ALA A 74 6.57 -22.16 1.24
CA ALA A 74 5.35 -22.73 1.81
C ALA A 74 5.38 -22.84 3.35
N GLU A 75 6.57 -22.94 3.94
CA GLU A 75 6.78 -23.02 5.40
C GLU A 75 6.67 -21.66 6.08
N GLU A 76 6.99 -20.57 5.38
CA GLU A 76 6.94 -19.19 5.87
C GLU A 76 5.60 -18.50 5.52
N SER A 77 4.84 -19.07 4.60
CA SER A 77 3.61 -18.50 4.08
C SER A 77 2.48 -18.60 5.10
N PRO A 78 1.82 -17.49 5.49
CA PRO A 78 0.61 -17.55 6.27
C PRO A 78 -0.51 -18.17 5.43
N SER A 79 -1.50 -18.80 6.09
CA SER A 79 -2.59 -19.53 5.41
C SER A 79 -3.43 -18.66 4.47
N ASP A 80 -3.43 -17.35 4.70
CA ASP A 80 -4.14 -16.32 3.96
C ASP A 80 -3.24 -15.53 3.01
N LEU A 81 -2.01 -16.00 2.72
CA LEU A 81 -1.07 -15.33 1.82
C LEU A 81 -1.70 -14.98 0.46
N ALA A 82 -2.43 -15.92 -0.13
CA ALA A 82 -3.09 -15.70 -1.42
C ALA A 82 -4.13 -14.57 -1.36
N PHE A 83 -4.83 -14.46 -0.22
CA PHE A 83 -5.79 -13.38 0.03
C PHE A 83 -5.07 -12.04 0.11
N TRP A 84 -4.01 -11.92 0.92
CA TRP A 84 -3.27 -10.68 1.07
C TRP A 84 -2.60 -10.24 -0.24
N ARG A 85 -1.97 -11.17 -0.95
CA ARG A 85 -1.33 -10.91 -2.24
C ARG A 85 -2.32 -10.34 -3.26
N ALA A 86 -3.51 -10.92 -3.37
CA ALA A 86 -4.55 -10.43 -4.29
C ALA A 86 -4.94 -8.98 -3.97
N HIS A 87 -5.11 -8.65 -2.69
CA HIS A 87 -5.43 -7.29 -2.28
C HIS A 87 -4.32 -6.29 -2.59
N VAL A 88 -3.04 -6.67 -2.45
CA VAL A 88 -1.93 -5.77 -2.81
C VAL A 88 -1.90 -5.50 -4.33
N LEU A 89 -2.22 -6.50 -5.15
CA LEU A 89 -2.35 -6.31 -6.61
C LEU A 89 -3.51 -5.37 -6.96
N ASP A 90 -4.68 -5.58 -6.34
CA ASP A 90 -5.84 -4.72 -6.55
C ASP A 90 -5.54 -3.27 -6.12
N LEU A 91 -4.80 -3.07 -5.03
CA LEU A 91 -4.35 -1.73 -4.60
C LEU A 91 -3.44 -1.07 -5.64
N ALA A 92 -2.53 -1.83 -6.26
CA ALA A 92 -1.65 -1.30 -7.30
C ALA A 92 -2.42 -0.87 -8.55
N GLU A 93 -3.45 -1.62 -8.95
CA GLU A 93 -4.35 -1.24 -10.04
C GLU A 93 -5.18 0.00 -9.67
N ASN A 94 -5.80 -0.01 -8.50
CA ASN A 94 -6.59 1.12 -7.99
C ASN A 94 -5.75 2.40 -7.88
N ALA A 95 -4.49 2.31 -7.45
CA ALA A 95 -3.60 3.45 -7.39
C ALA A 95 -3.32 4.04 -8.78
N ARG A 96 -3.18 3.21 -9.82
CA ARG A 96 -2.98 3.68 -11.20
C ARG A 96 -4.22 4.39 -11.71
N ASP A 97 -5.39 3.84 -11.39
CA ASP A 97 -6.67 4.47 -11.73
C ASP A 97 -6.86 5.81 -11.03
N LEU A 98 -6.44 5.94 -9.76
CA LEU A 98 -6.49 7.21 -9.04
C LEU A 98 -5.54 8.25 -9.64
N ASP A 99 -4.32 7.86 -10.01
CA ASP A 99 -3.37 8.74 -10.69
C ASP A 99 -3.87 9.17 -12.08
N ALA A 100 -4.62 8.32 -12.79
CA ALA A 100 -5.17 8.61 -14.12
C ALA A 100 -6.42 9.51 -14.09
N ARG A 101 -7.06 9.70 -12.92
CA ARG A 101 -8.23 10.57 -12.82
C ARG A 101 -7.82 12.03 -13.01
N PRO A 102 -8.50 12.79 -13.89
CA PRO A 102 -8.24 14.21 -13.98
C PRO A 102 -8.55 14.85 -12.62
N HIS A 103 -7.57 15.56 -12.05
CA HIS A 103 -7.79 16.41 -10.88
C HIS A 103 -8.96 17.32 -11.22
N ARG A 104 -10.13 17.05 -10.62
CA ARG A 104 -11.31 17.88 -10.77
C ARG A 104 -10.99 19.19 -10.05
N THR A 105 -10.35 20.10 -10.77
CA THR A 105 -10.18 21.48 -10.35
C THR A 105 -11.58 22.06 -10.28
N ASP A 106 -12.15 22.07 -9.09
CA ASP A 106 -13.30 22.92 -8.78
C ASP A 106 -12.86 24.36 -9.00
N LYS A 107 -13.00 24.84 -10.24
CA LYS A 107 -13.20 26.25 -10.49
C LYS A 107 -14.56 26.61 -9.89
N ALA A 108 -14.57 26.84 -8.58
CA ALA A 108 -15.59 27.64 -7.95
C ALA A 108 -15.47 29.05 -8.54
N ARG A 109 -16.21 29.30 -9.62
CA ARG A 109 -16.62 30.65 -10.02
C ARG A 109 -17.67 31.09 -9.01
N HIS A 110 -17.37 32.10 -8.22
CA HIS A 110 -18.31 33.14 -7.81
C HIS A 110 -17.54 34.42 -7.53
#